data_AF-A0A6N2LV83-F1
#
_entry.id   AF-A0A6N2LV83-F1
#
_cell.length_a   1.000
_cell.length_b   1.000
_cell.length_c   1.000
_cell.angle_alpha   90.00
_cell.angle_beta   90.00
_cell.angle_gamma   90.00
#
_symmetry.space_group_name_H-M   'P 1'
#
loop_
_entity.id
_entity.type
_entity.pdbx_description
1 polymer ?
#
loop_
_entity_poly.entity_id
_entity_poly.type
_entity_poly.pdbx_seq_one_letter_code
_entity_poly.pdbx_strand_id
1 'polypeptide(L)'
;MLILPLKTQVIPSRLVPRSPNKLSFHHNVSLTVSLTVGTPPQNVSMVIDTGSELSWLHCNKTLSYPPTFDPNRSTSYQTIPCSSPTYTNRTQDFPIPTSCDSNNLCHATLSYANASFSDRNLALL
;
A
#
# COMPACT_ATOMS: atom_id res chain seq x y z
N MET A 1 -30.07 6.20 -10.48
CA MET A 1 -29.21 6.67 -9.38
C MET A 1 -29.85 6.20 -8.07
N LEU A 2 -29.31 5.16 -7.44
CA LEU A 2 -29.79 4.70 -6.13
C LEU A 2 -29.07 5.55 -5.07
N ILE A 3 -29.82 6.37 -4.32
CA ILE A 3 -29.28 7.14 -3.20
C ILE A 3 -29.56 6.33 -1.93
N LEU A 4 -28.51 5.78 -1.32
CA LEU A 4 -28.58 5.12 -0.02
C LEU A 4 -28.25 6.15 1.07
N PRO A 5 -29.22 6.55 1.92
CA PRO A 5 -28.97 7.51 2.99
C PRO A 5 -28.09 6.88 4.08
N LEU A 6 -26.97 7.53 4.38
CA LEU A 6 -26.13 7.18 5.53
C LEU A 6 -26.84 7.55 6.84
N LYS A 7 -27.13 6.54 7.66
CA LYS A 7 -27.59 6.73 9.04
C LYS A 7 -26.39 6.58 9.98
N THR A 8 -25.99 7.66 10.63
CA THR A 8 -25.02 7.62 11.73
C THR A 8 -25.75 7.41 13.05
N GLN A 9 -25.35 6.38 13.81
CA GLN A 9 -25.86 6.13 15.15
C GLN A 9 -24.74 6.39 16.17
N VAL A 10 -24.97 7.31 17.10
CA VAL A 10 -24.08 7.50 18.26
C VAL A 10 -24.37 6.37 19.25
N ILE A 11 -23.47 5.39 19.33
CA ILE A 11 -23.58 4.30 20.30
C ILE A 11 -22.98 4.79 21.62
N PRO A 12 -23.76 4.87 22.72
CA PRO A 12 -23.24 5.20 24.04
C PRO A 12 -22.13 4.21 24.41
N SER A 13 -20.97 4.72 24.84
CA SER A 13 -19.78 3.89 25.12
C SER A 13 -20.01 2.77 26.14
N ARG A 14 -21.08 2.87 26.95
CA ARG A 14 -21.50 1.85 27.94
C ARG A 14 -22.25 0.64 27.37
N LEU A 15 -22.70 0.70 26.11
CA LEU A 15 -23.45 -0.38 25.45
C LEU A 15 -22.61 -1.21 24.47
N VAL A 16 -21.35 -0.82 24.24
CA VAL A 16 -20.42 -1.63 23.44
C VAL A 16 -19.88 -2.73 24.35
N PRO A 17 -20.18 -4.02 24.09
CA PRO A 17 -19.52 -5.10 24.81
C PRO A 17 -18.01 -4.90 24.62
N ARG A 18 -17.28 -4.83 25.74
CA ARG A 18 -15.83 -4.73 25.71
C ARG A 18 -15.32 -6.00 25.03
N SER A 19 -15.02 -5.91 23.74
CA SER A 19 -14.54 -7.07 22.98
C SER A 19 -13.35 -7.65 23.74
N PRO A 20 -13.38 -8.94 24.12
CA PRO A 20 -12.26 -9.57 24.82
C PRO A 20 -10.98 -9.53 23.97
N ASN A 21 -11.11 -9.30 22.66
CA ASN A 21 -10.01 -9.18 21.70
C ASN A 21 -9.69 -7.72 21.34
N LYS A 22 -10.12 -6.74 22.15
CA LYS A 22 -9.70 -5.35 21.95
C LYS A 22 -8.25 -5.20 22.37
N LEU A 23 -7.35 -5.28 21.39
CA LEU A 23 -5.95 -4.91 21.57
C LEU A 23 -5.89 -3.46 22.06
N SER A 24 -5.09 -3.22 23.10
CA SER A 24 -4.78 -1.86 23.52
C SER A 24 -4.00 -1.19 22.39
N PHE A 25 -4.45 -0.02 21.93
CA PHE A 25 -3.74 0.73 20.90
C PHE A 25 -2.43 1.26 21.49
N HIS A 26 -1.35 0.52 21.27
CA HIS A 26 0.01 0.98 21.50
C HIS A 26 0.49 1.67 20.24
N HIS A 27 0.91 2.92 20.34
CA HIS A 27 1.38 3.76 19.23
C HIS A 27 2.75 3.31 18.67
N ASN A 28 3.37 2.27 19.25
CA ASN A 28 4.70 1.77 18.91
C ASN A 28 4.67 0.32 18.40
N VAL A 29 3.52 -0.18 17.98
CA VAL A 29 3.37 -1.56 17.49
C VAL A 29 2.98 -1.54 16.02
N SER A 30 3.77 -2.23 15.20
CA SER A 30 3.46 -2.47 13.79
C SER A 30 3.08 -3.95 13.62
N LEU A 31 1.99 -4.20 12.89
CA LEU A 31 1.62 -5.55 12.47
C LEU A 31 2.33 -5.85 11.16
N THR A 32 3.12 -6.92 11.13
CA THR A 32 3.86 -7.34 9.93
C THR A 32 3.44 -8.73 9.49
N VAL A 33 3.43 -8.95 8.17
CA VAL A 33 3.20 -10.25 7.55
C VAL A 33 4.40 -10.63 6.68
N SER A 34 4.76 -11.91 6.72
CA SER A 34 5.73 -12.50 5.79
C SER A 34 5.00 -13.16 4.63
N LEU A 35 5.38 -12.82 3.40
CA LEU A 35 4.80 -13.37 2.19
C LEU A 35 5.88 -13.50 1.10
N THR A 36 5.54 -14.17 0.00
CA THR A 36 6.42 -14.28 -1.16
C THR A 36 5.91 -13.47 -2.35
N VAL A 37 6.81 -12.79 -3.06
CA VAL A 37 6.49 -11.93 -4.22
C VAL A 37 7.36 -12.31 -5.41
N GLY A 38 6.81 -12.20 -6.61
CA GLY A 38 7.56 -12.36 -7.86
C GLY A 38 7.75 -13.80 -8.31
N THR A 39 8.44 -13.96 -9.44
CA THR A 39 8.70 -15.25 -10.08
C THR A 39 10.18 -15.36 -10.46
N PRO A 40 10.97 -16.28 -9.88
CA PRO A 40 10.61 -17.17 -8.77
C PRO A 40 10.30 -16.38 -7.46
N PRO A 41 9.55 -16.98 -6.53
CA PRO A 41 9.09 -16.29 -5.32
C PRO A 41 10.24 -15.83 -4.42
N GLN A 42 10.16 -14.58 -3.95
CA GLN A 42 11.10 -13.96 -3.01
C GLN A 42 10.38 -13.61 -1.69
N ASN A 43 10.93 -14.04 -0.55
CA ASN A 43 10.38 -13.69 0.76
C ASN A 43 10.50 -12.18 1.01
N VAL A 44 9.44 -11.56 1.51
CA VAL A 44 9.40 -10.15 1.95
C VAL A 44 8.61 -10.05 3.26
N SER A 45 8.90 -9.03 4.06
CA SER A 45 8.14 -8.68 5.26
C SER A 45 7.51 -7.32 5.05
N MET A 46 6.19 -7.23 5.22
CA MET A 46 5.40 -6.03 4.93
C MET A 46 4.58 -5.62 6.15
N VAL A 47 4.41 -4.30 6.33
CA VAL A 47 3.50 -3.75 7.33
C VAL A 47 2.06 -3.87 6.82
N ILE A 48 1.14 -4.29 7.67
CA ILE A 48 -0.29 -4.31 7.38
C ILE A 48 -0.83 -2.91 7.63
N ASP A 49 -0.96 -2.13 6.56
CA ASP A 49 -1.59 -0.80 6.57
C ASP A 49 -2.95 -0.88 5.87
N THR A 50 -4.03 -0.93 6.65
CA THR A 50 -5.41 -0.92 6.12
C THR A 50 -5.88 0.49 5.74
N GLY A 51 -5.07 1.52 5.98
CA GLY A 51 -5.39 2.92 5.71
C GLY A 51 -4.82 3.46 4.39
N SER A 52 -4.02 2.65 3.65
CA SER A 52 -3.39 3.05 2.39
C SER A 52 -4.01 2.36 1.17
N GLU A 53 -3.97 3.02 0.01
CA GLU A 53 -4.52 2.52 -1.26
C GLU A 53 -3.65 1.46 -1.94
N LEU A 54 -2.33 1.49 -1.68
CA LEU A 54 -1.35 0.63 -2.36
C LEU A 54 -0.42 -0.09 -1.38
N SER A 55 -0.10 -1.33 -1.75
CA SER A 55 1.02 -2.07 -1.16
C SER A 55 2.33 -1.62 -1.82
N TRP A 56 3.37 -1.38 -1.02
CA TRP A 56 4.70 -1.03 -1.51
C TRP A 56 5.77 -1.82 -0.76
N LEU A 57 6.88 -2.10 -1.45
CA LEU A 57 8.03 -2.82 -0.91
C LEU A 57 9.33 -2.10 -1.30
N HIS A 58 10.39 -2.31 -0.52
CA HIS A 58 11.71 -1.79 -0.86
C HIS A 58 12.42 -2.69 -1.87
N CYS A 59 12.87 -2.10 -2.97
CA CYS A 59 13.65 -2.79 -4.02
C CYS A 59 15.17 -2.65 -3.88
N ASN A 60 15.66 -1.81 -2.95
CA ASN A 60 17.09 -1.49 -2.84
C ASN A 60 17.81 -2.34 -1.79
N LYS A 61 18.96 -2.91 -2.16
CA LYS A 61 19.83 -3.79 -1.36
C LYS A 61 20.67 -3.05 -0.31
N THR A 62 20.35 -1.84 0.12
CA THR A 62 21.14 -1.14 1.16
C THR A 62 20.95 -1.82 2.52
N LEU A 63 21.72 -2.90 2.68
CA LEU A 63 22.13 -3.83 3.75
C LEU A 63 21.51 -3.82 5.17
N SER A 64 20.65 -2.90 5.56
CA SER A 64 20.31 -2.74 6.99
C SER A 64 19.00 -3.41 7.42
N TYR A 65 18.12 -3.80 6.49
CA TYR A 65 16.82 -4.40 6.81
C TYR A 65 16.42 -5.50 5.82
N PRO A 66 16.42 -6.78 6.23
CA PRO A 66 15.82 -7.84 5.43
C PRO A 66 14.31 -7.95 5.72
N PRO A 67 13.49 -8.39 4.74
CA PRO A 67 13.82 -8.77 3.36
C PRO A 67 13.31 -7.74 2.32
N THR A 68 14.20 -7.34 1.41
CA THR A 68 13.91 -6.48 0.25
C THR A 68 13.71 -7.32 -1.01
N PHE A 69 12.79 -6.92 -1.88
CA PHE A 69 12.56 -7.57 -3.17
C PHE A 69 13.67 -7.19 -4.18
N ASP A 70 14.22 -8.17 -4.90
CA ASP A 70 15.18 -7.92 -5.98
C ASP A 70 14.45 -7.94 -7.34
N PRO A 71 14.17 -6.78 -7.95
CA PRO A 71 13.45 -6.73 -9.22
C PRO A 71 14.19 -7.44 -10.36
N ASN A 72 15.53 -7.49 -10.32
CA ASN A 72 16.32 -8.17 -11.36
C ASN A 72 16.25 -9.69 -11.27
N ARG A 73 15.72 -10.23 -10.16
CA ARG A 73 15.55 -11.67 -9.94
C ARG A 73 14.11 -12.14 -10.11
N SER A 74 13.20 -11.27 -10.53
CA SER A 74 11.81 -11.62 -10.80
C SER A 74 11.47 -11.41 -12.28
N THR A 75 11.05 -12.47 -12.97
CA THR A 75 10.57 -12.44 -14.35
C THR A 75 9.15 -11.87 -14.48
N SER A 76 8.39 -11.84 -13.38
CA SER A 76 7.06 -11.23 -13.34
C SER A 76 7.10 -9.73 -12.97
N TYR A 77 8.25 -9.21 -12.55
CA TYR A 77 8.42 -7.79 -12.28
C TYR A 77 8.40 -6.96 -13.56
N GLN A 78 7.48 -6.01 -13.64
CA GLN A 78 7.36 -5.08 -14.77
C GLN A 78 6.97 -3.70 -14.28
N THR A 79 7.78 -2.68 -14.57
CA THR A 79 7.40 -1.28 -14.34
C THR A 79 6.25 -0.87 -15.25
N ILE A 80 5.34 -0.02 -14.76
CA ILE A 80 4.18 0.44 -15.54
C ILE A 80 4.54 1.76 -16.25
N PRO A 81 4.59 1.79 -17.59
CA PRO A 81 4.74 3.04 -18.33
C PRO A 81 3.45 3.86 -18.26
N CYS A 82 3.55 5.20 -18.32
CA CYS A 82 2.38 6.07 -18.31
C CYS A 82 1.45 5.90 -19.51
N SER A 83 1.97 5.39 -20.63
CA SER A 83 1.16 5.04 -21.81
C SER A 83 0.35 3.75 -21.64
N SER A 84 0.53 3.00 -20.55
CA SER A 84 -0.18 1.75 -20.31
C SER A 84 -1.66 1.99 -19.99
N PRO A 85 -2.61 1.22 -20.55
CA PRO A 85 -4.02 1.28 -20.13
C PRO A 85 -4.21 0.97 -18.64
N THR A 86 -3.28 0.22 -18.04
CA THR A 86 -3.27 -0.08 -16.60
C THR A 86 -3.10 1.19 -15.76
N TYR A 87 -2.35 2.17 -16.26
CA TYR A 87 -2.20 3.49 -15.62
C TYR A 87 -3.59 4.13 -15.46
N THR A 88 -4.25 4.41 -16.59
CA THR A 88 -5.51 5.14 -16.62
C THR A 88 -6.62 4.46 -15.82
N ASN A 89 -6.72 3.14 -15.86
CA ASN A 89 -7.81 2.43 -15.19
C ASN A 89 -7.60 2.20 -13.69
N ARG A 90 -6.35 2.10 -13.22
CA ARG A 90 -6.07 1.78 -11.81
C ARG A 90 -5.69 2.97 -10.95
N THR A 91 -5.38 4.12 -11.55
CA THR A 91 -4.94 5.30 -10.80
C THR A 91 -5.99 6.42 -10.75
N GLN A 92 -7.13 6.25 -11.44
CA GLN A 92 -8.21 7.25 -11.51
C GLN A 92 -8.76 7.66 -10.14
N ASP A 93 -8.84 6.73 -9.20
CA ASP A 93 -9.42 6.95 -7.88
C ASP A 93 -8.39 7.33 -6.81
N PHE A 94 -7.12 7.57 -7.21
CA PHE A 94 -6.10 7.94 -6.24
C PHE A 94 -6.32 9.37 -5.73
N PRO A 95 -6.19 9.61 -4.42
CA PRO A 95 -6.37 10.95 -3.85
C PRO A 95 -5.30 11.93 -4.35
N ILE A 96 -4.10 11.42 -4.67
CA ILE A 96 -3.03 12.18 -5.30
C ILE A 96 -2.85 11.65 -6.72
N PRO A 97 -2.99 12.49 -7.76
CA PRO A 97 -2.78 12.07 -9.13
C PRO A 97 -1.37 11.49 -9.33
N THR A 98 -1.30 10.40 -10.08
CA THR A 98 -0.02 9.83 -10.50
C THR A 98 0.72 10.77 -11.44
N SER A 99 2.04 10.68 -11.44
CA SER A 99 2.92 11.48 -12.29
C SER A 99 3.80 10.60 -13.17
N CYS A 100 4.45 11.20 -14.16
CA CYS A 100 5.33 10.52 -15.11
C CYS A 100 6.73 11.10 -15.03
N ASP A 101 7.73 10.25 -14.91
CA ASP A 101 9.12 10.68 -14.96
C ASP A 101 9.65 10.83 -16.40
N SER A 102 10.90 11.27 -16.52
CA SER A 102 11.58 11.43 -17.81
C SER A 102 11.76 10.12 -18.59
N ASN A 103 11.64 8.97 -17.92
CA ASN A 103 11.71 7.64 -18.54
C ASN A 103 10.31 7.10 -18.89
N ASN A 104 9.26 7.94 -18.79
CA ASN A 104 7.87 7.60 -19.03
C ASN A 104 7.34 6.51 -18.07
N LEU A 105 7.94 6.39 -16.87
CA LEU A 105 7.46 5.49 -15.83
C LEU A 105 6.43 6.20 -14.97
N CYS A 106 5.40 5.47 -14.55
CA CYS A 106 4.38 5.96 -13.65
C CYS A 106 4.88 5.99 -12.20
N HIS A 107 4.70 7.13 -11.55
CA HIS A 107 4.97 7.36 -10.15
C HIS A 107 3.67 7.57 -9.39
N ALA A 108 3.54 6.89 -8.26
CA ALA A 108 2.44 7.07 -7.32
C ALA A 108 2.96 7.70 -6.03
N THR A 109 2.26 8.75 -5.60
CA THR A 109 2.51 9.40 -4.32
C THR A 109 1.49 8.91 -3.29
N LEU A 110 1.99 8.34 -2.21
CA LEU A 110 1.19 7.92 -1.05
C LEU A 110 1.39 8.93 0.07
N SER A 111 0.29 9.45 0.62
CA SER A 111 0.32 10.31 1.81
C SER A 111 -0.22 9.57 3.03
N TYR A 112 0.37 9.82 4.19
CA TYR A 112 0.01 9.18 5.44
C TYR A 112 -0.60 10.21 6.40
N ALA A 113 -1.37 9.73 7.38
CA ALA A 113 -2.07 10.59 8.35
C ALA A 113 -1.13 11.47 9.19
N ASN A 114 0.15 11.11 9.29
CA ASN A 114 1.20 11.91 9.94
C ASN A 114 1.81 12.98 9.01
N ALA A 115 1.19 13.26 7.86
CA ALA A 115 1.66 14.15 6.81
C ALA A 115 2.99 13.76 6.14
N SER A 116 3.52 12.56 6.43
CA SER A 116 4.60 12.01 5.62
C SER A 116 4.07 11.50 4.28
N PHE A 117 4.94 11.44 3.28
CA PHE A 117 4.59 10.91 1.97
C PHE A 117 5.71 10.04 1.40
N SER A 118 5.36 9.20 0.43
CA SER A 118 6.31 8.39 -0.33
C SER A 118 5.97 8.46 -1.80
N ASP A 119 6.99 8.79 -2.61
CA ASP A 119 6.92 8.77 -4.06
C ASP A 119 7.64 7.53 -4.60
N ARG A 120 6.98 6.73 -5.42
CA ARG A 120 7.43 5.39 -5.85
C ARG A 120 6.96 5.05 -7.26
N ASN A 121 7.80 4.32 -8.00
CA ASN A 121 7.41 3.72 -9.28
C ASN A 121 6.30 2.68 -9.08
N LEU A 122 5.26 2.74 -9.92
CA LEU A 122 4.30 1.65 -10.04
C LEU A 122 4.88 0.47 -10.80
N ALA A 123 4.61 -0.73 -10.29
CA ALA A 123 5.04 -1.97 -10.91
C ALA A 123 4.00 -3.07 -10.73
N LEU A 124 4.01 -4.00 -11.68
CA LEU A 124 3.43 -5.33 -11.55
C LEU A 124 4.52 -6.26 -11.02
N LEU A 125 4.12 -7.19 -10.15
CA LEU A 125 5.02 -8.11 -9.44
C LEU A 125 4.72 -9.54 -9.81
#